data_AF-A0A2N0QU47-F1
#
_entry.id   AF-A0A2N0QU47-F1
#
_cell.length_a   1.000
_cell.length_b   1.000
_cell.length_c   1.000
_cell.angle_alpha   90.00
_cell.angle_beta   90.00
_cell.angle_gamma   90.00
#
_symmetry.space_group_name_H-M   'P 1'
#
loop_
_entity.id
_entity.type
_entity.pdbx_description
1 polymer ?
#
loop_
_entity_poly.entity_id
_entity_poly.type
_entity_poly.pdbx_seq_one_letter_code
_entity_poly.pdbx_strand_id
1 'polypeptide(L)'
;MFRRNGTLLGIKKQTGNKLEILLKPLLRLNNQGAEYNNPAIESTKPAVNEVIDPLINEITIKYGIPVRLSTANISIFQLNDDPYKPSLLRQTISGDSKLCTIGSDNHTVHIPIFSSTFNQPNSSYYVVVDNNFVISQERNEPLLGIIKKTWMISTKPFKIGQHSVSVTGLLRLNEEGSSKFLQLNHQSEFFNNIIQEFSKIIP
;
A
#
# COMPACT_ATOMS: atom_id res chain seq x y z
N MET A 1 6.77 -10.21 34.36
CA MET A 1 5.74 -10.39 33.31
C MET A 1 4.55 -9.50 33.64
N PHE A 2 4.54 -8.24 33.20
CA PHE A 2 3.42 -7.31 33.44
C PHE A 2 2.50 -7.29 32.22
N ARG A 3 1.39 -8.03 32.30
CA ARG A 3 0.31 -7.98 31.32
C ARG A 3 -0.56 -6.74 31.62
N ARG A 4 -0.15 -5.56 31.14
CA ARG A 4 -1.03 -4.39 31.14
C ARG A 4 -1.88 -4.42 29.87
N ASN A 5 -3.15 -4.79 30.00
CA ASN A 5 -4.14 -4.47 28.97
C ASN A 5 -4.35 -2.95 29.02
N GLY A 6 -3.74 -2.20 28.10
CA GLY A 6 -3.95 -0.76 28.01
C GLY A 6 -5.40 -0.48 27.64
N THR A 7 -6.14 0.24 28.47
CA THR A 7 -7.49 0.72 28.16
C THR A 7 -7.48 2.22 28.35
N LEU A 8 -7.92 2.94 27.32
CA LEU A 8 -8.09 4.39 27.39
C LEU A 8 -9.44 4.65 28.08
N LEU A 9 -9.37 5.39 29.18
CA LEU A 9 -10.52 5.78 29.99
C LEU A 9 -10.78 7.26 29.73
N GLY A 10 -11.97 7.58 29.24
CA GLY A 10 -12.41 8.96 29.04
C GLY A 10 -13.78 9.21 29.65
N ILE A 11 -14.08 10.47 29.98
CA ILE A 11 -15.44 10.88 30.31
C ILE A 11 -16.12 11.26 28.99
N LYS A 12 -17.17 10.53 28.63
CA LYS A 12 -17.96 10.79 27.41
C LYS A 12 -18.92 11.95 27.62
N LYS A 13 -19.58 12.00 28.78
CA LYS A 13 -20.57 13.02 29.12
C LYS A 13 -20.75 13.11 30.62
N GLN A 14 -21.03 14.30 31.13
CA GLN A 14 -21.53 14.50 32.48
C GLN A 14 -22.95 15.08 32.43
N THR A 15 -23.85 14.58 33.27
CA THR A 15 -25.21 15.14 33.42
C THR A 15 -25.55 15.20 34.90
N GLY A 16 -25.46 16.40 35.47
CA GLY A 16 -25.49 16.59 36.92
C GLY A 16 -24.38 15.81 37.61
N ASN A 17 -24.77 14.91 38.52
CA ASN A 17 -23.86 14.05 39.28
C ASN A 17 -23.60 12.68 38.61
N LYS A 18 -24.08 12.47 37.38
CA LYS A 18 -23.85 11.23 36.61
C LYS A 18 -22.74 11.43 35.59
N LEU A 19 -21.76 10.54 35.58
CA LEU A 19 -20.70 10.45 34.59
C LEU A 19 -20.95 9.26 33.66
N GLU A 20 -20.98 9.52 32.36
CA GLU A 20 -20.90 8.50 31.33
C GLU A 20 -19.43 8.30 30.97
N ILE A 21 -18.94 7.08 31.19
CA ILE A 21 -17.54 6.70 30.99
C ILE A 21 -17.40 5.99 29.66
N LEU A 22 -16.39 6.38 28.87
CA LEU A 22 -15.94 5.69 27.68
C LEU A 22 -14.71 4.84 28.02
N LEU A 23 -14.82 3.54 27.77
CA LEU A 23 -13.72 2.59 27.85
C LEU A 23 -13.37 2.15 26.44
N LYS A 24 -12.13 2.38 26.01
CA LYS A 24 -11.61 1.92 24.71
C LYS A 24 -10.38 1.05 24.93
N PRO A 25 -10.45 -0.28 24.68
CA PRO A 25 -9.28 -1.12 24.83
C PRO A 25 -8.25 -0.74 23.75
N LEU A 26 -6.98 -0.64 24.09
CA LEU A 26 -5.91 -0.38 23.13
C LEU A 26 -5.41 -1.70 22.53
N LEU A 27 -4.90 -1.63 21.30
CA LEU A 27 -4.15 -2.75 20.72
C LEU A 27 -2.97 -3.09 21.63
N ARG A 28 -2.71 -4.39 21.79
CA ARG A 28 -1.59 -4.86 22.61
C ARG A 28 -0.28 -4.50 21.91
N LEU A 29 0.53 -3.69 22.58
CA LEU A 29 1.91 -3.43 22.17
C LEU A 29 2.77 -4.62 22.63
N ASN A 30 2.95 -5.62 21.78
CA ASN A 30 3.71 -6.84 22.08
C ASN A 30 4.97 -6.98 21.19
N ASN A 31 5.53 -5.85 20.73
CA ASN A 31 6.61 -5.74 19.74
C ASN A 31 6.32 -6.38 18.37
N GLN A 32 5.18 -7.06 18.20
CA GLN A 32 4.71 -7.48 16.88
C GLN A 32 4.40 -6.23 16.06
N GLY A 33 4.84 -6.25 14.79
CA GLY A 33 4.64 -5.16 13.87
C GLY A 33 5.47 -3.90 14.12
N ALA A 34 6.45 -3.96 15.04
CA ALA A 34 7.38 -2.85 15.28
C ALA A 34 8.14 -2.45 14.01
N GLU A 35 8.50 -3.42 13.16
CA GLU A 35 9.16 -3.20 11.87
C GLU A 35 8.28 -2.43 10.86
N TYR A 36 6.95 -2.43 11.04
CA TYR A 36 6.00 -1.69 10.20
C TYR A 36 5.55 -0.38 10.83
N ASN A 37 6.05 -0.04 12.03
CA ASN A 37 5.50 1.03 12.89
C ASN A 37 3.99 0.88 13.10
N ASN A 38 3.50 -0.36 13.14
CA ASN A 38 2.08 -0.67 13.22
C ASN A 38 1.84 -1.93 14.05
N PRO A 39 1.35 -1.81 15.30
CA PRO A 39 1.19 -2.94 16.21
C PRO A 39 0.07 -3.90 15.80
N ALA A 40 -0.76 -3.55 14.80
CA ALA A 40 -1.80 -4.45 14.30
C ALA A 40 -1.25 -5.44 13.26
N ILE A 41 -0.08 -5.19 12.67
CA ILE A 41 0.51 -6.04 11.64
C ILE A 41 1.34 -7.13 12.30
N GLU A 42 1.03 -8.38 11.99
CA GLU A 42 1.77 -9.55 12.45
C GLU A 42 2.97 -9.84 11.54
N SER A 43 2.76 -9.81 10.21
CA SER A 43 3.80 -10.05 9.21
C SER A 43 3.35 -9.62 7.81
N THR A 44 4.29 -9.49 6.89
CA THR A 44 4.01 -9.32 5.46
C THR A 44 4.73 -10.36 4.61
N LYS A 45 4.23 -10.54 3.40
CA LYS A 45 4.93 -11.26 2.32
C LYS A 45 4.89 -10.38 1.07
N PRO A 46 6.04 -9.96 0.52
CA PRO A 46 7.39 -10.15 1.03
C PRO A 46 7.61 -9.49 2.41
N ALA A 47 8.56 -9.98 3.18
CA ALA A 47 8.97 -9.37 4.43
C ALA A 47 9.73 -8.04 4.18
N VAL A 48 9.93 -7.25 5.23
CA VAL A 48 10.74 -6.03 5.15
C VAL A 48 12.17 -6.36 4.73
N ASN A 49 12.69 -5.63 3.74
CA ASN A 49 14.00 -5.80 3.12
C ASN A 49 14.19 -7.14 2.40
N GLU A 50 13.11 -7.88 2.09
CA GLU A 50 13.21 -9.12 1.33
C GLU A 50 13.63 -8.86 -0.12
N VAL A 51 14.46 -9.75 -0.67
CA VAL A 51 14.90 -9.73 -2.06
C VAL A 51 14.09 -10.73 -2.88
N ILE A 52 13.20 -10.22 -3.72
CA ILE A 52 12.22 -11.01 -4.48
C ILE A 52 12.58 -11.19 -5.94
N ASP A 53 11.92 -12.15 -6.58
CA ASP A 53 11.87 -12.21 -8.03
C ASP A 53 10.96 -11.07 -8.57
N PRO A 54 11.32 -10.38 -9.68
CA PRO A 54 10.47 -9.37 -10.32
C PRO A 54 9.05 -9.84 -10.67
N LEU A 55 8.81 -11.15 -10.77
CA LEU A 55 7.58 -11.76 -11.30
C LEU A 55 6.54 -12.16 -10.24
N ILE A 56 6.62 -11.64 -9.01
CA ILE A 56 5.56 -11.91 -8.03
C ILE A 56 4.24 -11.27 -8.46
N ASN A 57 3.13 -11.97 -8.21
CA ASN A 57 1.78 -11.58 -8.61
C ASN A 57 0.91 -11.14 -7.42
N GLU A 58 1.41 -11.25 -6.20
CA GLU A 58 0.68 -10.92 -4.97
C GLU A 58 1.65 -10.50 -3.87
N ILE A 59 1.23 -9.53 -3.06
CA ILE A 59 1.77 -9.28 -1.72
C ILE A 59 0.65 -9.47 -0.69
N THR A 60 1.02 -9.82 0.54
CA THR A 60 0.08 -10.04 1.63
C THR A 60 0.47 -9.28 2.88
N ILE A 61 -0.53 -8.82 3.63
CA ILE A 61 -0.38 -8.25 4.96
C ILE A 61 -1.22 -9.07 5.92
N LYS A 62 -0.59 -9.71 6.90
CA LYS A 62 -1.28 -10.45 7.96
C LYS A 62 -1.41 -9.57 9.18
N TYR A 63 -2.63 -9.39 9.67
CA TYR A 63 -2.93 -8.64 10.88
C TYR A 63 -3.08 -9.60 12.07
N GLY A 64 -2.73 -9.13 13.27
CA GLY A 64 -2.92 -9.90 14.52
C GLY A 64 -4.36 -9.88 15.05
N ILE A 65 -5.27 -9.19 14.35
CA ILE A 65 -6.70 -9.09 14.66
C ILE A 65 -7.53 -9.25 13.37
N PRO A 66 -8.81 -9.66 13.46
CA PRO A 66 -9.67 -9.74 12.29
C PRO A 66 -9.91 -8.36 11.65
N VAL A 67 -9.80 -8.29 10.32
CA VAL A 67 -9.91 -7.06 9.53
C VAL A 67 -10.89 -7.20 8.37
N ARG A 68 -11.36 -6.06 7.88
CA ARG A 68 -12.07 -5.94 6.60
C ARG A 68 -11.49 -4.79 5.79
N LEU A 69 -11.59 -4.89 4.47
CA LEU A 69 -11.17 -3.83 3.56
C LEU A 69 -12.01 -2.56 3.72
N SER A 70 -11.40 -1.43 3.41
CA SER A 70 -11.99 -0.08 3.47
C SER A 70 -11.53 0.74 2.27
N THR A 71 -11.82 2.04 2.21
CA THR A 71 -11.72 2.85 0.99
C THR A 71 -10.36 3.52 0.76
N ALA A 72 -9.39 3.37 1.66
CA ALA A 72 -8.07 3.98 1.46
C ALA A 72 -7.19 3.13 0.54
N ASN A 73 -6.01 3.64 0.19
CA ASN A 73 -5.17 3.03 -0.84
C ASN A 73 -3.94 2.31 -0.27
N ILE A 74 -3.43 1.37 -1.06
CA ILE A 74 -2.07 0.87 -1.01
C ILE A 74 -1.35 1.31 -2.27
N SER A 75 -0.14 1.85 -2.12
CA SER A 75 0.68 2.36 -3.22
C SER A 75 2.10 1.83 -3.15
N ILE A 76 2.65 1.46 -4.31
CA ILE A 76 4.00 0.91 -4.45
C ILE A 76 4.83 1.89 -5.27
N PHE A 77 6.00 2.22 -4.74
CA PHE A 77 6.92 3.17 -5.36
C PHE A 77 8.28 2.54 -5.58
N GLN A 78 8.90 2.84 -6.71
CA GLN A 78 10.30 2.54 -6.97
C GLN A 78 11.17 3.72 -6.51
N LEU A 79 12.23 3.41 -5.77
CA LEU A 79 13.27 4.38 -5.43
C LEU A 79 14.08 4.74 -6.67
N ASN A 80 14.38 6.03 -6.82
CA ASN A 80 15.41 6.44 -7.78
C ASN A 80 16.77 6.31 -7.13
N ASP A 81 17.77 6.04 -7.97
CA ASP A 81 19.18 6.08 -7.57
C ASP A 81 19.62 7.51 -7.19
N ASP A 82 18.96 8.52 -7.75
CA ASP A 82 19.16 9.93 -7.42
C ASP A 82 18.28 10.34 -6.22
N PRO A 83 18.88 10.68 -5.06
CA PRO A 83 18.14 11.02 -3.84
C PRO A 83 17.34 12.34 -3.97
N TYR A 84 17.64 13.18 -4.97
CA TYR A 84 16.94 14.43 -5.21
C TYR A 84 15.72 14.28 -6.14
N LYS A 85 15.50 13.09 -6.72
CA LYS A 85 14.35 12.81 -7.59
C LYS A 85 13.24 12.06 -6.85
N PRO A 86 11.96 12.44 -7.06
CA PRO A 86 10.83 11.79 -6.40
C PRO A 86 10.67 10.35 -6.90
N SER A 87 10.43 9.42 -5.96
CA SER A 87 10.19 8.01 -6.26
C SER A 87 9.04 7.81 -7.26
N LEU A 88 9.23 6.87 -8.18
CA LEU A 88 8.28 6.59 -9.25
C LEU A 88 7.11 5.75 -8.72
N LEU A 89 5.88 6.23 -8.85
CA LEU A 89 4.69 5.44 -8.54
C LEU A 89 4.54 4.30 -9.56
N ARG A 90 4.45 3.07 -9.07
CA ARG A 90 4.35 1.86 -9.90
C ARG A 90 2.95 1.28 -9.91
N GLN A 91 2.26 1.31 -8.78
CA GLN A 91 0.92 0.76 -8.65
C GLN A 91 0.19 1.41 -7.48
N THR A 92 -1.11 1.68 -7.64
CA THR A 92 -2.01 2.04 -6.56
C THR A 92 -3.27 1.19 -6.66
N ILE A 93 -3.71 0.61 -5.55
CA ILE A 93 -4.98 -0.10 -5.46
C ILE A 93 -5.77 0.45 -4.26
N SER A 94 -7.06 0.70 -4.45
CA SER A 94 -7.98 0.99 -3.35
C SER A 94 -8.38 -0.30 -2.62
N GLY A 95 -8.47 -0.26 -1.29
CA GLY A 95 -8.93 -1.39 -0.49
C GLY A 95 -10.35 -1.83 -0.85
N ASP A 96 -11.23 -0.91 -1.26
CA ASP A 96 -12.61 -1.19 -1.67
C ASP A 96 -12.72 -1.65 -3.13
N SER A 97 -11.59 -1.70 -3.84
CA SER A 97 -11.55 -2.32 -5.16
C SER A 97 -11.88 -3.81 -5.04
N LYS A 98 -12.54 -4.36 -6.06
CA LYS A 98 -12.78 -5.82 -6.16
C LYS A 98 -11.50 -6.64 -6.37
N LEU A 99 -10.33 -6.00 -6.38
CA LEU A 99 -9.03 -6.62 -6.62
C LEU A 99 -8.41 -7.14 -5.32
N CYS A 100 -8.52 -6.37 -4.22
CA CYS A 100 -8.05 -6.81 -2.92
C CYS A 100 -9.02 -7.83 -2.32
N THR A 101 -8.50 -8.84 -1.63
CA THR A 101 -9.34 -9.84 -0.95
C THR A 101 -8.88 -10.09 0.47
N ILE A 102 -9.81 -10.54 1.32
CA ILE A 102 -9.54 -11.02 2.67
C ILE A 102 -9.45 -12.54 2.62
N GLY A 103 -8.38 -13.10 3.17
CA GLY A 103 -8.18 -14.53 3.30
C GLY A 103 -9.23 -15.17 4.21
N SER A 104 -9.39 -16.49 4.11
CA SER A 104 -10.39 -17.23 4.90
C SER A 104 -10.17 -17.17 6.42
N ASP A 105 -8.98 -16.75 6.86
CA ASP A 105 -8.65 -16.51 8.26
C ASP A 105 -9.24 -15.19 8.80
N ASN A 106 -9.77 -14.30 7.95
CA ASN A 106 -10.20 -12.94 8.26
C ASN A 106 -9.08 -12.00 8.75
N HIS A 107 -7.82 -12.40 8.68
CA HIS A 107 -6.67 -11.65 9.18
C HIS A 107 -5.70 -11.26 8.07
N THR A 108 -5.65 -12.02 7.00
CA THR A 108 -4.71 -11.82 5.89
C THR A 108 -5.38 -11.03 4.77
N VAL A 109 -4.76 -9.92 4.36
CA VAL A 109 -5.15 -9.16 3.17
C VAL A 109 -4.26 -9.59 2.01
N HIS A 110 -4.88 -9.95 0.90
CA HIS A 110 -4.22 -10.28 -0.36
C HIS A 110 -4.35 -9.10 -1.31
N ILE A 111 -3.21 -8.60 -1.79
CA ILE A 111 -3.11 -7.47 -2.71
C ILE A 111 -2.47 -7.96 -4.01
N PRO A 112 -3.19 -7.93 -5.15
CA PRO A 112 -2.63 -8.38 -6.41
C PRO A 112 -1.58 -7.39 -6.93
N ILE A 113 -0.56 -7.94 -7.57
CA ILE A 113 0.56 -7.20 -8.15
C ILE A 113 0.55 -7.38 -9.66
N PHE A 114 0.61 -6.26 -10.38
CA PHE A 114 0.75 -6.30 -11.83
C PHE A 114 2.20 -6.63 -12.21
N SER A 115 2.38 -7.31 -13.34
CA SER A 115 3.70 -7.66 -13.87
C SER A 115 4.60 -6.45 -14.13
N SER A 116 4.02 -5.25 -14.28
CA SER A 116 4.73 -3.98 -14.46
C SER A 116 5.21 -3.31 -13.16
N THR A 117 4.88 -3.86 -12.00
CA THR A 117 5.10 -3.18 -10.71
C THR A 117 6.53 -3.36 -10.19
N PHE A 118 6.97 -4.60 -10.00
CA PHE A 118 8.34 -4.95 -9.57
C PHE A 118 9.23 -5.32 -10.76
N ASN A 119 8.94 -4.77 -11.94
CA ASN A 119 9.56 -5.18 -13.20
C ASN A 119 11.02 -4.75 -13.36
N GLN A 120 11.51 -3.81 -12.56
CA GLN A 120 12.89 -3.36 -12.67
C GLN A 120 13.81 -4.30 -11.88
N PRO A 121 14.82 -4.88 -12.53
CA PRO A 121 15.82 -5.73 -11.88
C PRO A 121 16.70 -4.90 -10.94
N ASN A 122 17.30 -5.55 -9.93
CA ASN A 122 18.27 -4.92 -9.02
C ASN A 122 17.83 -3.55 -8.47
N SER A 123 16.53 -3.39 -8.23
CA SER A 123 15.90 -2.13 -7.88
C SER A 123 15.26 -2.21 -6.51
N SER A 124 15.16 -1.08 -5.84
CA SER A 124 14.52 -0.99 -4.52
C SER A 124 13.17 -0.29 -4.61
N TYR A 125 12.21 -0.82 -3.87
CA TYR A 125 10.84 -0.38 -3.82
C TYR A 125 10.44 -0.16 -2.36
N TYR A 126 9.42 0.67 -2.14
CA TYR A 126 8.72 0.71 -0.86
C TYR A 126 7.21 0.71 -1.06
N VAL A 127 6.52 0.10 -0.10
CA VAL A 127 5.07 0.02 -0.05
C VAL A 127 4.55 1.02 0.98
N VAL A 128 3.56 1.80 0.59
CA VAL A 128 2.81 2.71 1.46
C VAL A 128 1.39 2.18 1.56
N VAL A 129 0.92 1.98 2.79
CA VAL A 129 -0.47 1.66 3.05
C VAL A 129 -1.05 2.87 3.76
N ASP A 130 -2.12 3.44 3.22
CA ASP A 130 -2.78 4.58 3.86
C ASP A 130 -3.51 4.14 5.14
N ASN A 131 -3.63 5.07 6.08
CA ASN A 131 -4.54 4.88 7.21
C ASN A 131 -5.94 4.61 6.67
N ASN A 132 -6.71 3.77 7.37
CA ASN A 132 -8.04 3.33 6.92
C ASN A 132 -8.01 2.49 5.62
N PHE A 133 -6.89 1.85 5.26
CA PHE A 133 -6.89 0.81 4.23
C PHE A 133 -7.71 -0.41 4.68
N VAL A 134 -7.63 -0.73 5.97
CA VAL A 134 -8.44 -1.75 6.63
C VAL A 134 -9.08 -1.23 7.92
N ILE A 135 -10.16 -1.88 8.32
CA ILE A 135 -10.90 -1.62 9.55
C ILE A 135 -10.86 -2.88 10.42
N SER A 136 -10.65 -2.72 11.72
CA SER A 136 -10.82 -3.81 12.70
C SER A 136 -12.29 -4.24 12.74
N GLN A 137 -12.56 -5.53 12.51
CA GLN A 137 -13.94 -6.03 12.58
C GLN A 137 -14.50 -5.99 14.01
N GLU A 138 -13.66 -6.26 15.02
CA GLU A 138 -14.08 -6.27 16.43
C GLU A 138 -14.46 -4.87 16.93
N ARG A 139 -13.74 -3.85 16.47
CA ARG A 139 -13.85 -2.48 17.02
C ARG A 139 -14.56 -1.51 16.10
N ASN A 140 -14.74 -1.90 14.83
CA ASN A 140 -15.20 -1.03 13.76
C ASN A 140 -14.40 0.29 13.68
N GLU A 141 -13.08 0.19 13.84
CA GLU A 141 -12.16 1.33 13.85
C GLU A 141 -11.14 1.19 12.70
N PRO A 142 -10.84 2.29 11.98
CA PRO A 142 -9.81 2.29 10.94
C PRO A 142 -8.44 2.02 11.56
N LEU A 143 -7.66 1.15 10.93
CA LEU A 143 -6.30 0.86 11.38
C LEU A 143 -5.30 1.83 10.75
N LEU A 144 -4.19 2.01 11.45
CA LEU A 144 -3.03 2.68 10.89
C LEU A 144 -2.51 1.89 9.67
N GLY A 145 -1.90 2.62 8.74
CA GLY A 145 -1.25 2.05 7.58
C GLY A 145 0.23 1.74 7.81
N ILE A 146 1.00 1.76 6.73
CA ILE A 146 2.46 1.60 6.71
C ILE A 146 3.02 2.85 6.05
N ILE A 147 3.87 3.57 6.78
CA ILE A 147 4.46 4.81 6.29
C ILE A 147 5.57 4.56 5.26
N LYS A 148 5.88 5.58 4.46
CA LYS A 148 6.91 5.53 3.42
C LYS A 148 8.25 5.01 3.95
N LYS A 149 8.94 4.22 3.13
CA LYS A 149 10.28 3.66 3.41
C LYS A 149 10.36 2.77 4.67
N THR A 150 9.23 2.31 5.20
CA THR A 150 9.20 1.32 6.29
C THR A 150 9.18 -0.10 5.74
N TRP A 151 8.24 -0.41 4.84
CA TRP A 151 8.24 -1.69 4.13
C TRP A 151 8.99 -1.56 2.81
N MET A 152 10.30 -1.84 2.87
CA MET A 152 11.18 -1.86 1.70
C MET A 152 11.28 -3.26 1.11
N ILE A 153 11.38 -3.35 -0.21
CA ILE A 153 11.50 -4.60 -0.97
C ILE A 153 12.54 -4.37 -2.07
N SER A 154 13.40 -5.33 -2.34
CA SER A 154 14.36 -5.26 -3.44
C SER A 154 14.14 -6.38 -4.43
N THR A 155 14.43 -6.15 -5.71
CA THR A 155 14.34 -7.18 -6.75
C THR A 155 15.70 -7.81 -7.01
N LYS A 156 15.71 -9.09 -7.37
CA LYS A 156 16.92 -9.79 -7.80
C LYS A 156 17.49 -9.16 -9.08
N PRO A 157 18.81 -9.26 -9.30
CA PRO A 157 19.42 -8.90 -10.57
C PRO A 157 18.94 -9.83 -11.69
N PHE A 158 19.00 -9.36 -12.94
CA PHE A 158 18.62 -10.13 -14.11
C PHE A 158 19.37 -11.46 -14.19
N LYS A 159 18.64 -12.52 -14.54
CA LYS A 159 19.23 -13.73 -15.12
C LYS A 159 19.10 -13.65 -16.64
N ILE A 160 20.05 -12.96 -17.28
CA ILE A 160 20.35 -12.94 -18.73
C ILE A 160 19.18 -12.56 -19.68
N GLY A 161 19.27 -11.35 -20.26
CA GLY A 161 19.25 -11.13 -21.71
C GLY A 161 17.99 -11.46 -22.54
N GLN A 162 16.78 -11.19 -22.06
CA GLN A 162 15.61 -11.15 -22.95
C GLN A 162 15.17 -9.71 -23.16
N HIS A 163 15.45 -9.19 -24.37
CA HIS A 163 14.82 -7.98 -24.85
C HIS A 163 13.36 -8.30 -25.20
N SER A 164 12.44 -7.49 -24.70
CA SER A 164 11.03 -7.58 -25.09
C SER A 164 10.89 -7.28 -26.58
N VAL A 165 10.01 -8.02 -27.25
CA VAL A 165 9.49 -7.63 -28.56
C VAL A 165 8.68 -6.35 -28.43
N SER A 166 8.58 -5.59 -29.52
CA SER A 166 7.73 -4.39 -29.59
C SER A 166 6.27 -4.78 -29.30
N VAL A 167 5.60 -3.99 -28.45
CA VAL A 167 4.20 -4.18 -28.08
C VAL A 167 3.44 -2.90 -28.40
N THR A 168 2.27 -3.04 -29.03
CA THR A 168 1.32 -1.93 -29.21
C THR A 168 0.30 -1.97 -28.09
N GLY A 169 0.15 -0.86 -27.36
CA GLY A 169 -0.84 -0.69 -26.30
C GLY A 169 -1.89 0.37 -26.65
N LEU A 170 -3.09 0.25 -26.06
CA LEU A 170 -4.14 1.26 -26.16
C LEU A 170 -4.30 1.97 -24.81
N LEU A 171 -4.20 3.29 -24.80
CA LEU A 171 -4.35 4.11 -23.61
C LEU A 171 -5.74 4.76 -23.59
N ARG A 172 -6.44 4.65 -22.46
CA ARG A 172 -7.70 5.38 -22.22
C ARG A 172 -7.54 6.29 -21.01
N LEU A 173 -7.85 7.58 -21.18
CA LEU A 173 -7.89 8.54 -20.09
C LEU A 173 -9.17 8.36 -19.26
N ASN A 174 -9.07 8.61 -17.96
CA ASN A 174 -10.24 8.74 -17.10
C ASN A 174 -10.94 10.09 -17.34
N GLU A 175 -12.05 10.36 -16.66
CA GLU A 175 -12.83 11.58 -16.85
C GLU A 175 -12.01 12.86 -16.59
N GLU A 176 -11.27 12.89 -15.48
CA GLU A 176 -10.39 14.03 -15.14
C GLU A 176 -9.29 14.23 -16.20
N GLY A 177 -8.59 13.16 -16.58
CA GLY A 177 -7.53 13.21 -17.58
C GLY A 177 -8.05 13.62 -18.96
N SER A 178 -9.25 13.18 -19.33
CA SER A 178 -9.92 13.57 -20.57
C SER A 178 -10.25 15.06 -20.57
N SER A 179 -10.77 15.59 -19.46
CA SER A 179 -11.06 17.02 -19.32
C SER A 179 -9.80 17.88 -19.45
N LYS A 180 -8.71 17.49 -18.78
CA LYS A 180 -7.41 18.17 -18.90
C LYS A 180 -6.88 18.12 -20.33
N PHE A 181 -6.96 16.96 -20.99
CA PHE A 181 -6.49 16.80 -22.36
C PHE A 181 -7.24 17.71 -23.35
N LEU A 182 -8.57 17.81 -23.22
CA LEU A 182 -9.40 18.63 -24.10
C LEU A 182 -9.16 20.14 -23.94
N GLN A 183 -8.69 20.58 -22.77
CA GLN A 183 -8.40 21.99 -22.49
C GLN A 183 -7.00 22.45 -22.97
N LEU A 184 -6.15 21.52 -23.45
CA LEU A 184 -4.80 21.85 -23.92
C LEU A 184 -4.82 22.33 -25.37
N ASN A 185 -4.20 23.49 -25.62
CA ASN A 185 -4.01 24.04 -26.97
C ASN A 185 -3.01 23.23 -27.82
N HIS A 186 -2.11 22.47 -27.17
CA HIS A 186 -1.06 21.66 -27.82
C HIS A 186 -1.18 20.18 -27.44
N GLN A 187 -2.17 19.51 -28.00
CA GLN A 187 -2.43 18.08 -27.74
C GLN A 187 -1.24 17.17 -28.07
N SER A 188 -0.39 17.55 -29.03
CA SER A 188 0.82 16.79 -29.40
C SER A 188 1.86 16.74 -28.29
N GLU A 189 2.06 17.84 -27.55
CA GLU A 189 2.99 17.87 -26.41
C GLU A 189 2.54 16.95 -25.29
N PHE A 190 1.23 16.89 -25.04
CA PHE A 190 0.65 15.96 -24.08
C PHE A 190 0.99 14.51 -24.42
N PHE A 191 0.84 14.10 -25.69
CA PHE A 191 1.21 12.75 -26.12
C PHE A 191 2.70 12.50 -25.99
N ASN A 192 3.55 13.44 -26.37
CA ASN A 192 5.00 13.31 -26.22
C ASN A 192 5.40 13.11 -24.75
N ASN A 193 4.82 13.90 -23.85
CA ASN A 193 5.07 13.78 -22.41
C ASN A 193 4.59 12.43 -21.88
N ILE A 194 3.40 11.98 -22.29
CA ILE A 194 2.89 10.66 -21.92
C ILE A 194 3.81 9.55 -22.41
N ILE A 195 4.24 9.58 -23.67
CA ILE A 195 5.16 8.57 -24.24
C ILE A 195 6.47 8.55 -23.46
N GLN A 196 7.02 9.73 -23.13
CA GLN A 196 8.24 9.83 -22.32
C GLN A 196 8.05 9.24 -20.92
N GLU A 197 6.95 9.55 -20.22
CA GLU A 197 6.68 8.98 -18.90
C GLU A 197 6.45 7.47 -18.98
N PHE A 198 5.75 6.97 -20.00
CA PHE A 198 5.58 5.53 -20.21
C PHE A 198 6.91 4.81 -20.47
N SER A 199 7.82 5.42 -21.23
CA SER A 199 9.15 4.84 -21.48
C SER A 199 9.98 4.62 -20.21
N LYS A 200 9.67 5.34 -19.12
CA LYS A 200 10.31 5.14 -17.80
C LYS A 200 9.66 4.01 -16.99
N ILE A 201 8.42 3.64 -17.33
CA ILE A 201 7.62 2.66 -16.58
C ILE A 201 7.72 1.28 -17.23
N ILE A 202 7.69 1.22 -18.56
CA ILE A 202 7.84 0.00 -19.36
C ILE A 202 9.31 -0.45 -19.32
N PRO A 203 9.59 -1.75 -19.10
CA PRO A 203 10.96 -2.27 -19.04
C PRO A 203 11.66 -2.34 -20.41
#